data_AF-A0A1Y1T9I2-F1
#
_entry.id   AF-A0A1Y1T9I2-F1
#
_cell.length_a   1.000
_cell.length_b   1.000
_cell.length_c   1.000
_cell.angle_alpha   90.00
_cell.angle_beta   90.00
_cell.angle_gamma   90.00
#
_symmetry.space_group_name_H-M   'P 1'
#
loop_
_entity.id
_entity.type
_entity.pdbx_description
1 polymer ?
#
loop_
_entity_poly.entity_id
_entity_poly.type
_entity_poly.pdbx_seq_one_letter_code
_entity_poly.pdbx_strand_id
1 'polypeptide(L)'
;MAAGTVHAQTFSEWFRQKKTQKKYLLQQIAALQVYIGYAQKGYRIAKEGLTTIGGFTKGEFDLHSDFINSLSTVNPEIRNYAKVADIIALQTRIVQDYGQTYGQLDNSDAFTEAELNYIGRVFTRLLEDCEQALDELIAITTDAELQMEDNERMERINKLYLRMQDNYTFSQSFGNEAKVMAAARIREYHEVQYGKTLRNLQNENP
;
A
#
# COMPACT_ATOMS: atom_id res chain seq x y z
N MET A 1 -38.70 18.88 45.73
CA MET A 1 -37.88 19.59 44.71
C MET A 1 -36.41 19.32 45.03
N ALA A 2 -35.76 18.45 44.26
CA ALA A 2 -34.33 18.17 44.42
C ALA A 2 -33.57 18.95 43.36
N ALA A 3 -32.82 19.97 43.77
CA ALA A 3 -31.93 20.72 42.88
C ALA A 3 -30.70 19.83 42.59
N GLY A 4 -30.66 19.24 41.39
CA GLY A 4 -29.50 18.53 40.91
C GLY A 4 -28.36 19.51 40.62
N THR A 5 -27.25 19.38 41.33
CA THR A 5 -26.03 20.12 41.06
C THR A 5 -25.38 19.57 39.80
N VAL A 6 -25.45 20.34 38.70
CA VAL A 6 -24.73 20.04 37.47
C VAL A 6 -23.26 20.31 37.72
N HIS A 7 -22.45 19.25 37.82
CA HIS A 7 -21.00 19.35 37.91
C HIS A 7 -20.46 19.90 36.58
N ALA A 8 -20.18 21.19 36.52
CA ALA A 8 -19.48 21.79 35.39
C ALA A 8 -18.01 21.34 35.41
N GLN A 9 -17.54 20.75 34.30
CA GLN A 9 -16.15 20.35 34.13
C GLN A 9 -15.22 21.54 34.43
N THR A 10 -14.21 21.31 35.26
CA THR A 10 -13.31 22.37 35.73
C THR A 10 -12.22 22.69 34.71
N PHE A 11 -11.70 23.93 34.70
CA PHE A 11 -10.61 24.35 33.80
C PHE A 11 -9.36 23.47 33.92
N SER A 12 -9.08 22.92 35.10
CA SER A 12 -7.98 21.99 35.34
C SER A 12 -8.20 20.63 34.68
N GLU A 13 -9.44 20.14 34.66
CA GLU A 13 -9.83 18.94 33.92
C GLU A 13 -9.73 19.16 32.42
N TRP A 14 -10.21 20.31 31.91
CA TRP A 14 -10.08 20.68 30.50
C TRP A 14 -8.61 20.76 30.05
N PHE A 15 -7.74 21.41 30.83
CA PHE A 15 -6.30 21.47 30.54
C PHE A 15 -5.61 20.09 30.65
N ARG A 16 -5.97 19.27 31.64
CA ARG A 16 -5.48 17.88 31.74
C ARG A 16 -5.94 17.03 30.56
N GLN A 17 -7.18 17.21 30.11
CA GLN A 17 -7.73 16.49 28.97
C GLN A 17 -6.98 16.83 27.70
N LYS A 18 -6.73 18.12 27.43
CA LYS A 18 -5.89 18.56 26.30
C LYS A 18 -4.45 18.05 26.38
N LYS A 19 -3.84 18.07 27.57
CA LYS A 19 -2.48 17.51 27.77
C LYS A 19 -2.45 16.00 27.53
N THR A 20 -3.51 15.30 27.92
CA THR A 20 -3.66 13.85 27.75
C THR A 20 -3.89 13.49 26.29
N GLN A 21 -4.75 14.23 25.58
CA GLN A 21 -4.94 14.12 24.14
C GLN A 21 -3.62 14.35 23.39
N LYS A 22 -2.89 15.43 23.70
CA LYS A 22 -1.57 15.70 23.12
C LYS A 22 -0.58 14.55 23.34
N LYS A 23 -0.57 13.96 24.53
CA LYS A 23 0.29 12.79 24.84
C LYS A 23 -0.09 11.57 23.99
N TYR A 24 -1.37 11.27 23.87
CA TYR A 24 -1.84 10.16 23.02
C TYR A 24 -1.52 10.39 21.55
N LEU A 25 -1.67 11.61 21.04
CA LEU A 25 -1.32 11.98 19.68
C LEU A 25 0.18 11.79 19.41
N LEU A 26 1.04 12.23 20.33
CA LEU A 26 2.49 11.99 20.22
C LEU A 26 2.86 10.49 20.20
N GLN A 27 2.16 9.68 21.00
CA GLN A 27 2.34 8.22 20.98
C GLN A 27 1.89 7.59 19.65
N GLN A 28 0.80 8.10 19.07
CA GLN A 28 0.33 7.67 17.74
C GLN A 28 1.30 8.09 16.63
N ILE A 29 1.86 9.31 16.67
CA ILE A 29 2.92 9.75 15.74
C ILE A 29 4.12 8.81 15.82
N ALA A 30 4.61 8.54 17.02
CA ALA A 30 5.75 7.65 17.22
C ALA A 30 5.48 6.23 16.70
N ALA A 31 4.26 5.70 16.92
CA ALA A 31 3.86 4.42 16.37
C ALA A 31 3.83 4.44 14.84
N LEU A 32 3.21 5.46 14.23
CA LEU A 32 3.13 5.61 12.77
C LEU A 32 4.50 5.77 12.13
N GLN A 33 5.43 6.50 12.75
CA GLN A 33 6.82 6.61 12.28
C GLN A 33 7.52 5.25 12.23
N VAL A 34 7.35 4.43 13.26
CA VAL A 34 7.86 3.05 13.28
C VAL A 34 7.26 2.23 12.13
N TYR A 35 5.96 2.37 11.87
CA TYR A 35 5.31 1.70 10.74
C TYR A 35 5.78 2.18 9.38
N ILE A 36 5.98 3.48 9.20
CA ILE A 36 6.52 4.00 7.95
C ILE A 36 7.93 3.42 7.71
N GLY A 37 8.75 3.31 8.75
CA GLY A 37 10.06 2.65 8.66
C GLY A 37 9.97 1.18 8.25
N TYR A 38 9.00 0.42 8.78
CA TYR A 38 8.74 -0.96 8.34
C TYR A 38 8.26 -1.02 6.89
N ALA A 39 7.37 -0.12 6.49
CA ALA A 39 6.88 -0.03 5.11
C ALA A 39 8.03 0.29 4.13
N GLN A 40 8.90 1.25 4.47
CA GLN A 40 10.13 1.55 3.70
C GLN A 40 11.07 0.36 3.64
N LYS A 41 11.25 -0.39 4.74
CA LYS A 41 12.09 -1.59 4.75
C LYS A 41 11.51 -2.68 3.85
N GLY A 42 10.21 -2.98 3.96
CA GLY A 42 9.54 -3.96 3.12
C GLY A 42 9.60 -3.58 1.65
N TYR A 43 9.38 -2.31 1.36
CA TYR A 43 9.60 -1.73 0.04
C TYR A 43 11.03 -1.94 -0.48
N ARG A 44 12.04 -1.56 0.32
CA ARG A 44 13.44 -1.62 -0.11
C ARG A 44 13.85 -3.06 -0.41
N ILE A 45 13.36 -4.01 0.37
CA ILE A 45 13.51 -5.44 0.10
C ILE A 45 12.82 -5.84 -1.21
N ALA A 46 11.62 -5.33 -1.50
CA ALA A 46 10.92 -5.61 -2.75
C ALA A 46 11.67 -5.02 -3.96
N LYS A 47 12.23 -3.81 -3.82
CA LYS A 47 13.04 -3.12 -4.84
C LYS A 47 14.39 -3.81 -5.07
N GLU A 48 15.09 -4.18 -4.00
CA GLU A 48 16.34 -4.96 -4.05
C GLU A 48 16.08 -6.40 -4.55
N GLY A 49 14.85 -6.89 -4.39
CA GLY A 49 14.38 -8.26 -4.63
C GLY A 49 14.12 -8.68 -6.07
N LEU A 50 14.67 -7.99 -7.08
CA LEU A 50 14.73 -8.51 -8.46
C LEU A 50 15.44 -9.88 -8.57
N THR A 51 16.08 -10.36 -7.49
CA THR A 51 16.74 -11.68 -7.38
C THR A 51 16.29 -12.54 -6.19
N THR A 52 15.41 -12.05 -5.29
CA THR A 52 15.05 -12.81 -4.08
C THR A 52 13.54 -12.79 -3.84
N ILE A 53 12.80 -13.50 -4.69
CA ILE A 53 11.39 -13.81 -4.43
C ILE A 53 11.35 -14.80 -3.26
N GLY A 54 11.07 -14.31 -2.05
CA GLY A 54 10.91 -15.21 -0.90
C GLY A 54 10.83 -14.58 0.50
N GLY A 55 10.63 -13.26 0.64
CA GLY A 55 10.83 -12.57 1.92
C GLY A 55 9.60 -11.95 2.60
N PHE A 56 8.39 -12.08 2.07
CA PHE A 56 7.22 -11.41 2.67
C PHE A 56 6.28 -12.41 3.32
N THR A 57 6.37 -12.58 4.64
CA THR A 57 5.39 -13.34 5.40
C THR A 57 4.14 -12.50 5.62
N LYS A 58 3.03 -12.96 5.06
CA LYS A 58 1.64 -12.44 5.22
C LYS A 58 1.31 -11.96 6.65
N GLY A 59 1.83 -12.64 7.67
CA GLY A 59 1.56 -12.34 9.08
C GLY A 59 2.16 -11.04 9.62
N GLU A 60 3.26 -10.53 9.05
CA GLU A 60 3.85 -9.25 9.51
C GLU A 60 2.97 -8.07 9.06
N PHE A 61 2.37 -8.16 7.87
CA PHE A 61 1.45 -7.14 7.35
C PHE A 61 0.02 -7.19 7.95
N ASP A 62 -0.49 -8.37 8.30
CA ASP A 62 -1.84 -8.52 8.88
C ASP A 62 -1.92 -7.84 10.27
N LEU A 63 -0.88 -7.98 11.10
CA LEU A 63 -0.79 -7.31 12.41
C LEU A 63 -0.80 -5.78 12.30
N HIS A 64 -0.29 -5.24 11.20
CA HIS A 64 -0.19 -3.79 10.97
C HIS A 64 -1.52 -3.20 10.49
N SER A 65 -2.30 -3.96 9.72
CA SER A 65 -3.61 -3.54 9.20
C SER A 65 -4.64 -3.35 10.31
N ASP A 66 -4.69 -4.25 11.30
CA ASP A 66 -5.66 -4.17 12.40
C ASP A 66 -5.37 -2.99 13.34
N PHE A 67 -4.09 -2.73 13.64
CA PHE A 67 -3.69 -1.55 14.43
C PHE A 67 -4.03 -0.25 13.69
N ILE A 68 -3.76 -0.17 12.39
CA ILE A 68 -4.09 0.97 11.54
C ILE A 68 -5.61 1.21 11.48
N ASN A 69 -6.39 0.16 11.25
CA ASN A 69 -7.85 0.25 11.21
C ASN A 69 -8.45 0.73 12.54
N SER A 70 -7.84 0.36 13.68
CA SER A 70 -8.28 0.81 15.01
C SER A 70 -8.09 2.32 15.24
N LEU A 71 -7.17 2.96 14.51
CA LEU A 71 -6.94 4.41 14.60
C LEU A 71 -8.02 5.21 13.85
N SER A 72 -8.68 4.63 12.83
CA SER A 72 -9.70 5.35 12.05
C SER A 72 -11.02 5.58 12.81
N THR A 73 -11.26 4.81 13.88
CA THR A 73 -12.55 4.73 14.58
C THR A 73 -12.73 5.76 15.70
N VAL A 74 -11.71 6.57 16.01
CA VAL A 74 -11.72 7.48 17.18
C VAL A 74 -11.55 8.92 16.69
N ASN A 75 -12.31 9.89 17.24
CA ASN A 75 -12.21 11.38 17.21
C ASN A 75 -11.80 12.14 15.90
N PRO A 76 -12.48 13.22 15.47
CA PRO A 76 -12.07 14.05 14.32
C PRO A 76 -10.64 14.64 14.33
N GLU A 77 -10.00 14.89 15.49
CA GLU A 77 -8.55 15.24 15.53
C GLU A 77 -7.65 14.06 15.11
N ILE A 78 -8.17 12.82 15.20
CA ILE A 78 -7.50 11.57 14.82
C ILE A 78 -7.82 11.22 13.33
N ARG A 79 -8.80 11.86 12.69
CA ARG A 79 -9.10 11.67 11.24
C ARG A 79 -7.90 11.92 10.33
N ASN A 80 -6.99 12.78 10.77
CA ASN A 80 -5.74 13.08 10.08
C ASN A 80 -4.78 11.89 10.12
N TYR A 81 -4.77 11.18 11.25
CA TYR A 81 -3.99 9.98 11.49
C TYR A 81 -4.60 8.77 10.77
N ALA A 82 -5.92 8.74 10.60
CA ALA A 82 -6.59 7.77 9.75
C ALA A 82 -6.04 7.81 8.31
N LYS A 83 -5.87 9.00 7.72
CA LYS A 83 -5.30 9.13 6.37
C LYS A 83 -3.84 8.71 6.28
N VAL A 84 -3.02 9.07 7.28
CA VAL A 84 -1.62 8.60 7.37
C VAL A 84 -1.59 7.07 7.39
N ALA A 85 -2.44 6.48 8.20
CA ALA A 85 -2.56 5.04 8.32
C ALA A 85 -3.07 4.40 7.02
N ASP A 86 -4.04 5.01 6.34
CA ASP A 86 -4.54 4.55 5.04
C ASP A 86 -3.46 4.61 3.95
N ILE A 87 -2.61 5.65 3.94
CA ILE A 87 -1.46 5.75 3.00
C ILE A 87 -0.52 4.55 3.20
N ILE A 88 -0.19 4.23 4.45
CA ILE A 88 0.68 3.09 4.79
C ILE A 88 0.01 1.76 4.39
N ALA A 89 -1.30 1.63 4.61
CA ALA A 89 -2.06 0.44 4.22
C ALA A 89 -2.11 0.25 2.70
N LEU A 90 -2.29 1.33 1.94
CA LEU A 90 -2.25 1.29 0.47
C LEU A 90 -0.86 0.87 -0.03
N GLN A 91 0.22 1.44 0.52
CA GLN A 91 1.58 1.03 0.17
C GLN A 91 1.80 -0.48 0.36
N THR A 92 1.36 -0.98 1.52
CA THR A 92 1.45 -2.41 1.84
C THR A 92 0.76 -3.27 0.78
N ARG A 93 -0.47 -2.89 0.40
CA ARG A 93 -1.23 -3.63 -0.63
C ARG A 93 -0.53 -3.58 -1.98
N ILE A 94 0.02 -2.44 -2.39
CA ILE A 94 0.77 -2.30 -3.65
C ILE A 94 1.95 -3.28 -3.70
N VAL A 95 2.75 -3.35 -2.63
CA VAL A 95 3.91 -4.26 -2.56
C VAL A 95 3.46 -5.73 -2.63
N GLN A 96 2.37 -6.09 -1.95
CA GLN A 96 1.81 -7.44 -1.99
C GLN A 96 1.29 -7.80 -3.39
N ASP A 97 0.52 -6.90 -4.01
CA ASP A 97 -0.05 -7.08 -5.35
C ASP A 97 1.05 -7.25 -6.40
N TYR A 98 2.11 -6.45 -6.29
CA TYR A 98 3.29 -6.58 -7.13
C TYR A 98 3.93 -7.97 -6.98
N GLY A 99 4.29 -8.37 -5.76
CA GLY A 99 4.98 -9.63 -5.51
C GLY A 99 4.17 -10.84 -6.01
N GLN A 100 2.86 -10.84 -5.75
CA GLN A 100 1.97 -11.90 -6.24
C GLN A 100 1.84 -11.90 -7.76
N THR A 101 1.63 -10.72 -8.36
CA THR A 101 1.40 -10.61 -9.80
C THR A 101 2.66 -10.93 -10.59
N TYR A 102 3.80 -10.36 -10.22
CA TYR A 102 5.07 -10.63 -10.90
C TYR A 102 5.43 -12.12 -10.83
N GLY A 103 5.32 -12.74 -9.64
CA GLY A 103 5.57 -14.17 -9.47
C GLY A 103 4.63 -15.04 -10.32
N GLN A 104 3.35 -14.67 -10.46
CA GLN A 104 2.42 -15.38 -11.36
C GLN A 104 2.83 -15.27 -12.83
N LEU A 105 3.28 -14.08 -13.27
CA LEU A 105 3.66 -13.84 -14.66
C LEU A 105 4.97 -14.54 -15.01
N ASP A 106 5.96 -14.52 -14.11
CA ASP A 106 7.26 -15.18 -14.27
C ASP A 106 7.10 -16.71 -14.40
N ASN A 107 6.24 -17.32 -13.59
CA ASN A 107 5.97 -18.76 -13.63
C ASN A 107 4.98 -19.20 -14.74
N SER A 108 4.48 -18.29 -15.57
CA SER A 108 3.42 -18.60 -16.54
C SER A 108 3.90 -19.13 -17.89
N ASP A 109 5.20 -19.03 -18.18
CA ASP A 109 5.81 -19.24 -19.50
C ASP A 109 5.18 -18.39 -20.64
N ALA A 110 4.30 -17.44 -20.31
CA ALA A 110 3.57 -16.63 -21.29
C ALA A 110 4.35 -15.41 -21.82
N PHE A 111 5.47 -15.08 -21.16
CA PHE A 111 6.29 -13.92 -21.46
C PHE A 111 7.74 -14.31 -21.69
N THR A 112 8.38 -13.57 -22.58
CA THR A 112 9.83 -13.62 -22.74
C THR A 112 10.52 -12.90 -21.58
N GLU A 113 11.80 -13.20 -21.36
CA GLU A 113 12.63 -12.52 -20.36
C GLU A 113 12.65 -10.98 -20.56
N ALA A 114 12.66 -10.51 -21.82
CA ALA A 114 12.63 -9.09 -22.12
C ALA A 114 11.31 -8.42 -21.71
N GLU A 115 10.18 -9.12 -21.86
CA GLU A 115 8.86 -8.64 -21.46
C GLU A 115 8.70 -8.65 -19.94
N LEU A 116 9.16 -9.72 -19.26
CA LEU A 116 9.20 -9.77 -17.79
C LEU A 116 10.07 -8.65 -17.21
N ASN A 117 11.22 -8.37 -17.82
CA ASN A 117 12.06 -7.23 -17.45
C ASN A 117 11.33 -5.88 -17.64
N TYR A 118 10.55 -5.72 -18.71
CA TYR A 118 9.74 -4.52 -18.90
C TYR A 118 8.68 -4.37 -17.81
N ILE A 119 7.92 -5.43 -17.52
CA ILE A 119 6.90 -5.46 -16.47
C ILE A 119 7.53 -5.11 -15.11
N GLY A 120 8.68 -5.71 -14.79
CA GLY A 120 9.45 -5.41 -13.58
C GLY A 120 9.85 -3.93 -13.46
N ARG A 121 10.32 -3.32 -14.56
CA ARG A 121 10.66 -1.88 -14.58
C ARG A 121 9.45 -0.98 -14.35
N VAL A 122 8.28 -1.32 -14.89
CA VAL A 122 7.04 -0.55 -14.67
C VAL A 122 6.66 -0.58 -13.20
N PHE A 123 6.63 -1.75 -12.58
CA PHE A 123 6.38 -1.88 -11.14
C PHE A 123 7.45 -1.20 -10.29
N THR A 124 8.72 -1.27 -10.68
CA THR A 124 9.81 -0.58 -9.96
C THR A 124 9.57 0.93 -9.90
N ARG A 125 9.16 1.55 -11.01
CA ARG A 125 8.86 2.99 -11.05
C ARG A 125 7.64 3.36 -10.20
N LEU A 126 6.60 2.52 -10.23
CA LEU A 126 5.42 2.69 -9.37
C LEU A 126 5.82 2.66 -7.90
N LEU A 127 6.63 1.66 -7.54
CA LEU A 127 7.18 1.48 -6.22
C LEU A 127 7.97 2.75 -5.81
N GLU A 128 8.85 3.27 -6.66
CA GLU A 128 9.61 4.50 -6.40
C GLU A 128 8.73 5.72 -6.12
N ASP A 129 7.61 5.86 -6.85
CA ASP A 129 6.66 6.93 -6.60
C ASP A 129 6.01 6.84 -5.21
N CYS A 130 5.71 5.61 -4.77
CA CYS A 130 5.14 5.38 -3.45
C CYS A 130 6.15 5.60 -2.32
N GLU A 131 7.42 5.24 -2.52
CA GLU A 131 8.51 5.53 -1.58
C GLU A 131 8.66 7.04 -1.37
N GLN A 132 8.67 7.83 -2.44
CA GLN A 132 8.73 9.30 -2.35
C GLN A 132 7.52 9.88 -1.60
N ALA A 133 6.32 9.33 -1.82
CA ALA A 133 5.13 9.75 -1.11
C ALA A 133 5.23 9.46 0.41
N LEU A 134 5.87 8.35 0.80
CA LEU A 134 6.15 8.04 2.20
C LEU A 134 7.21 8.96 2.80
N ASP A 135 8.30 9.24 2.07
CA ASP A 135 9.34 10.16 2.55
C ASP A 135 8.76 11.57 2.82
N GLU A 136 7.88 12.05 1.94
CA GLU A 136 7.18 13.31 2.14
C GLU A 136 6.21 13.24 3.33
N LEU A 137 5.51 12.12 3.50
CA LEU A 137 4.63 11.89 4.64
C LEU A 137 5.40 11.92 5.97
N ILE A 138 6.59 11.32 6.01
CA ILE A 138 7.49 11.38 7.17
C ILE A 138 7.84 12.84 7.44
N ALA A 139 8.40 13.55 6.46
CA ALA A 139 8.83 14.93 6.63
C ALA A 139 7.71 15.83 7.20
N ILE A 140 6.49 15.70 6.66
CA ILE A 140 5.32 16.49 7.09
C ILE A 140 4.81 16.10 8.48
N THR A 141 5.02 14.84 8.91
CA THR A 141 4.55 14.34 10.22
C THR A 141 5.62 14.42 11.32
N THR A 142 6.90 14.54 10.96
CA THR A 142 8.02 14.52 11.92
C THR A 142 8.62 15.90 12.17
N ASP A 143 8.57 16.80 11.19
CA ASP A 143 9.33 18.04 11.26
C ASP A 143 8.57 19.13 12.01
N ALA A 144 9.10 19.52 13.16
CA ALA A 144 8.63 20.67 13.94
C ALA A 144 9.20 22.00 13.40
N GLU A 145 10.19 21.97 12.50
CA GLU A 145 10.82 23.14 11.87
C GLU A 145 10.08 23.62 10.62
N LEU A 146 9.27 22.76 9.99
CA LEU A 146 8.21 23.19 9.08
C LEU A 146 7.23 24.03 9.89
N GLN A 147 7.43 25.36 9.89
CA GLN A 147 6.48 26.36 10.38
C GLN A 147 5.23 26.40 9.50
N MET A 148 4.60 25.24 9.33
CA MET A 148 3.40 25.06 8.53
C MET A 148 2.19 25.12 9.44
N GLU A 149 1.19 25.87 9.00
CA GLU A 149 -0.12 25.89 9.63
C GLU A 149 -0.80 24.52 9.48
N ASP A 150 -1.65 24.16 10.44
CA ASP A 150 -2.29 22.84 10.45
C ASP A 150 -3.13 22.58 9.19
N ASN A 151 -3.77 23.60 8.62
CA ASN A 151 -4.53 23.48 7.37
C ASN A 151 -3.64 23.16 6.16
N GLU A 152 -2.46 23.75 6.09
CA GLU A 152 -1.48 23.47 5.04
C GLU A 152 -0.95 22.05 5.15
N ARG A 153 -0.64 21.60 6.38
CA ARG A 153 -0.25 20.21 6.67
C ARG A 153 -1.31 19.25 6.15
N MET A 154 -2.58 19.54 6.43
CA MET A 154 -3.70 18.70 6.02
C MET A 154 -3.88 18.62 4.52
N GLU A 155 -3.72 19.73 3.82
CA GLU A 155 -3.82 19.75 2.36
C GLU A 155 -2.72 18.91 1.71
N ARG A 156 -1.49 18.93 2.26
CA ARG A 156 -0.41 18.08 1.76
C ARG A 156 -0.67 16.59 2.04
N ILE A 157 -1.12 16.22 3.24
CA ILE A 157 -1.50 14.82 3.55
C ILE A 157 -2.63 14.35 2.61
N ASN A 158 -3.60 15.21 2.30
CA ASN A 158 -4.66 14.87 1.34
C ASN A 158 -4.10 14.57 -0.05
N LYS A 159 -3.15 15.36 -0.54
CA LYS A 159 -2.50 15.14 -1.83
C LYS A 159 -1.71 13.84 -1.85
N LEU A 160 -0.98 13.52 -0.78
CA LEU A 160 -0.26 12.26 -0.63
C LEU A 160 -1.20 11.05 -0.63
N TYR A 161 -2.34 11.17 0.07
CA TYR A 161 -3.38 10.14 0.06
C TYR A 161 -3.91 9.89 -1.35
N LEU A 162 -4.26 10.94 -2.10
CA LEU A 162 -4.74 10.81 -3.48
C LEU A 162 -3.68 10.18 -4.39
N ARG A 163 -2.42 10.62 -4.31
CA ARG A 163 -1.30 10.03 -5.07
C ARG A 163 -1.16 8.53 -4.78
N MET A 164 -1.27 8.12 -3.51
CA MET A 164 -1.19 6.71 -3.14
C MET A 164 -2.40 5.90 -3.63
N GLN A 165 -3.60 6.50 -3.66
CA GLN A 165 -4.77 5.86 -4.27
C GLN A 165 -4.62 5.67 -5.78
N ASP A 166 -4.06 6.66 -6.47
CA ASP A 166 -3.79 6.58 -7.91
C ASP A 166 -2.76 5.47 -8.20
N ASN A 167 -1.69 5.40 -7.41
CA ASN A 167 -0.69 4.34 -7.49
C ASN A 167 -1.29 2.94 -7.25
N TYR A 168 -2.15 2.80 -6.24
CA TYR A 168 -2.84 1.55 -5.98
C TYR A 168 -3.75 1.14 -7.14
N THR A 169 -4.51 2.08 -7.68
CA THR A 169 -5.40 1.85 -8.82
C THR A 169 -4.60 1.43 -10.06
N PHE A 170 -3.49 2.10 -10.33
CA PHE A 170 -2.57 1.74 -11.41
C PHE A 170 -1.96 0.34 -11.23
N SER A 171 -1.52 0.00 -10.01
CA SER A 171 -0.99 -1.33 -9.70
C SER A 171 -1.98 -2.44 -10.08
N GLN A 172 -3.23 -2.25 -9.66
CA GLN A 172 -4.33 -3.17 -9.92
C GLN A 172 -4.64 -3.26 -11.42
N SER A 173 -4.77 -2.14 -12.13
CA SER A 173 -5.09 -2.15 -13.56
C SER A 173 -3.98 -2.80 -14.38
N PHE A 174 -2.73 -2.36 -14.19
CA PHE A 174 -1.57 -2.88 -14.91
C PHE A 174 -1.36 -4.37 -14.64
N GLY A 175 -1.45 -4.79 -13.38
CA GLY A 175 -1.33 -6.20 -13.00
C GLY A 175 -2.42 -7.08 -13.61
N ASN A 176 -3.67 -6.60 -13.65
CA ASN A 176 -4.77 -7.32 -14.27
C ASN A 176 -4.62 -7.43 -15.79
N GLU A 177 -4.20 -6.36 -16.46
CA GLU A 177 -3.91 -6.36 -17.90
C GLU A 177 -2.83 -7.39 -18.26
N ALA A 178 -1.75 -7.44 -17.48
CA ALA A 178 -0.68 -8.42 -17.67
C ALA A 178 -1.18 -9.86 -17.49
N LYS A 179 -2.01 -10.13 -16.48
CA LYS A 179 -2.62 -11.46 -16.26
C LYS A 179 -3.55 -11.87 -17.39
N VAL A 180 -4.37 -10.95 -17.90
CA VAL A 180 -5.25 -11.20 -19.04
C VAL A 180 -4.44 -11.53 -20.29
N MET A 181 -3.36 -10.78 -20.54
CA MET A 181 -2.45 -11.07 -21.65
C MET A 181 -1.78 -12.44 -21.51
N ALA A 182 -1.34 -12.81 -20.30
CA ALA A 182 -0.77 -14.13 -20.03
C ALA A 182 -1.77 -15.25 -20.40
N ALA A 183 -3.01 -15.13 -19.91
CA ALA A 183 -4.06 -16.11 -20.15
C ALA A 183 -4.42 -16.22 -21.64
N ALA A 184 -4.42 -15.11 -22.38
CA ALA A 184 -4.66 -15.10 -23.82
C ALA A 184 -3.54 -15.86 -24.57
N ARG A 185 -2.27 -15.57 -24.27
CA ARG A 185 -1.12 -16.23 -24.91
C ARG A 185 -1.06 -17.73 -24.61
N ILE A 186 -1.35 -18.12 -23.38
CA ILE A 186 -1.42 -19.55 -23.00
C ILE A 186 -2.51 -20.25 -23.81
N ARG A 187 -3.70 -19.63 -23.94
CA ARG A 187 -4.80 -20.19 -24.75
C ARG A 187 -4.41 -20.34 -26.21
N GLU A 188 -3.84 -19.29 -26.82
CA GLU A 188 -3.38 -19.30 -28.21
C GLU A 188 -2.33 -20.40 -28.45
N TYR A 189 -1.38 -20.56 -27.52
CA TYR A 189 -0.39 -21.63 -27.58
C TYR A 189 -1.07 -23.01 -27.64
N HIS A 190 -2.01 -23.28 -26.73
CA HIS A 190 -2.72 -24.56 -26.73
C HIS A 190 -3.55 -24.78 -28.00
N GLU A 191 -4.27 -23.78 -28.49
CA GLU A 191 -5.06 -23.87 -29.72
C GLU A 191 -4.19 -24.25 -30.94
N VAL A 192 -3.01 -23.65 -31.06
CA VAL A 192 -2.04 -23.98 -32.11
C VAL A 192 -1.54 -25.43 -31.99
N GLN A 193 -1.24 -25.91 -30.77
CA GLN A 193 -0.79 -27.28 -30.55
C GLN A 193 -1.89 -28.31 -30.87
N TYR A 194 -3.14 -28.03 -30.47
CA TYR A 194 -4.27 -28.90 -30.81
C TYR A 194 -4.51 -28.95 -32.31
N GLY A 195 -4.47 -27.80 -33.01
CA GLY A 195 -4.64 -27.75 -34.46
C GLY A 195 -3.57 -28.56 -35.21
N LYS A 196 -2.31 -28.48 -34.78
CA LYS A 196 -1.22 -29.30 -35.35
C LYS A 196 -1.46 -30.79 -35.13
N THR A 197 -1.89 -31.17 -33.93
CA THR A 197 -2.16 -32.57 -33.57
C THR A 197 -3.30 -33.14 -34.40
N LEU A 198 -4.41 -32.40 -34.52
CA LEU A 198 -5.55 -32.81 -35.35
C LEU A 198 -5.17 -32.98 -36.83
N ARG A 199 -4.37 -32.07 -37.39
CA ARG A 199 -3.89 -32.18 -38.77
C ARG A 199 -3.01 -33.42 -38.97
N ASN A 200 -2.14 -33.72 -38.02
CA ASN A 200 -1.29 -34.91 -38.10
C ASN A 200 -2.11 -36.21 -38.03
N LEU A 201 -3.12 -36.26 -37.16
CA LEU A 201 -4.04 -37.41 -37.08
C LEU A 201 -4.86 -37.61 -38.36
N GLN A 202 -5.23 -36.53 -39.06
CA GLN A 202 -5.93 -36.63 -40.36
C GLN A 202 -5.01 -37.10 -41.49
N ASN A 203 -3.72 -36.79 -41.44
CA ASN A 203 -2.75 -37.21 -42.45
C ASN A 203 -2.26 -38.66 -42.28
N GLU A 204 -2.43 -39.26 -41.09
CA GLU A 204 -2.03 -40.63 -40.77
C GLU A 204 -3.14 -41.68 -41.01
N ASN A 205 -4.37 -41.25 -41.36
CA ASN A 205 -5.46 -42.14 -41.77
C ASN A 205 -5.61 -42.12 -43.30
N PRO A 206 -5.18 -43.17 -44.02
CA PRO A 206 -5.35 -43.28 -45.48
C PRO A 206 -6.79 -43.56 -45.92
#